data_AF-A0A2S1JQ70-F1
#
_entry.id   AF-A0A2S1JQ70-F1
#
_cell.length_a   1.000
_cell.length_b   1.000
_cell.length_c   1.000
_cell.angle_alpha   90.00
_cell.angle_beta   90.00
_cell.angle_gamma   90.00
#
_symmetry.space_group_name_H-M   'P 1'
#
loop_
_entity.id
_entity.type
_entity.pdbx_description
1 polymer ?
#
loop_
_entity_poly.entity_id
_entity_poly.type
_entity_poly.pdbx_seq_one_letter_code
_entity_poly.pdbx_strand_id
1 'polypeptide(L)' 'MLHIHCIQLFYKLSDHAMEDALYKIESMRNFARLTLRGPISYETTILNFRHLLELNQLGKTLF' A
#
# COMPACT_ATOMS: atom_id res chain seq x y z
N MET A 1 2.89 -5.05 2.58
CA MET A 1 2.78 -4.49 1.21
C MET A 1 1.55 -4.96 0.47
N LEU A 2 1.24 -6.26 0.34
CA LEU A 2 0.01 -6.70 -0.33
C LEU A 2 -1.28 -6.07 0.27
N HIS A 3 -1.45 -6.06 1.59
CA HIS A 3 -2.61 -5.39 2.23
C HIS A 3 -2.73 -3.91 1.86
N ILE A 4 -1.59 -3.21 1.78
CA ILE A 4 -1.52 -1.79 1.40
C ILE A 4 -1.96 -1.63 -0.05
N HIS A 5 -1.45 -2.49 -0.93
CA HIS A 5 -1.81 -2.47 -2.35
C HIS A 5 -3.28 -2.83 -2.59
N CYS A 6 -3.87 -3.76 -1.83
CA CYS A 6 -5.31 -4.02 -1.88
C CYS A 6 -6.13 -2.79 -1.50
N ILE A 7 -5.74 -2.07 -0.44
CA ILE A 7 -6.40 -0.81 -0.07
C ILE A 7 -6.29 0.21 -1.22
N GLN A 8 -5.11 0.34 -1.85
CA GLN A 8 -4.94 1.23 -3.01
C GLN A 8 -5.91 0.90 -4.13
N LEU A 9 -6.10 -0.39 -4.44
CA LEU A 9 -7.00 -0.83 -5.50
C LEU A 9 -8.47 -0.62 -5.13
N PHE A 10 -8.88 -0.98 -3.91
CA PHE A 10 -10.27 -0.86 -3.47
C PHE A 10 -10.75 0.59 -3.38
N TYR A 11 -9.88 1.49 -2.91
CA TYR A 11 -10.22 2.90 -2.73
C TYR A 11 -9.69 3.80 -3.86
N LYS A 12 -9.06 3.21 -4.89
CA LYS A 12 -8.43 3.93 -6.02
C LYS A 12 -7.50 5.06 -5.57
N LEU A 13 -6.70 4.78 -4.55
CA LEU A 13 -5.76 5.76 -3.99
C LEU A 13 -4.47 5.81 -4.82
N SER A 14 -3.96 7.02 -5.04
CA SER A 14 -2.59 7.21 -5.52
C SER A 14 -1.57 6.78 -4.46
N ASP A 15 -0.29 6.69 -4.81
CA ASP A 15 0.76 6.33 -3.85
C ASP A 15 0.86 7.33 -2.71
N HIS A 16 0.88 8.63 -3.05
CA HIS A 16 0.84 9.71 -2.07
C HIS A 16 -0.40 9.62 -1.16
N ALA A 17 -1.59 9.44 -1.74
CA ALA A 17 -2.83 9.34 -0.97
C ALA A 17 -2.86 8.09 -0.08
N MET A 18 -2.21 7.01 -0.49
CA MET A 18 -2.10 5.79 0.30
C MET A 18 -1.19 5.97 1.51
N GLU A 19 -0.03 6.60 1.34
CA GLU A 19 0.84 6.96 2.46
C GLU A 19 0.07 7.81 3.48
N ASP A 20 -0.59 8.85 2.99
CA ASP A 20 -1.32 9.80 3.81
C ASP A 20 -2.48 9.11 4.56
N ALA A 21 -3.17 8.17 3.89
CA ALA A 21 -4.20 7.34 4.49
C ALA A 21 -3.67 6.37 5.55
N LEU A 22 -2.49 5.76 5.34
CA LEU A 22 -1.83 4.94 6.36
C LEU A 22 -1.43 5.76 7.58
N TYR A 23 -1.07 7.03 7.40
CA TYR A 23 -0.74 7.93 8.50
C TYR A 23 -1.97 8.41 9.26
N LYS A 24 -3.05 8.79 8.56
CA LYS A 24 -4.23 9.44 9.15
C LYS A 24 -5.33 8.48 9.59
N ILE A 25 -5.52 7.36 8.89
CA ILE A 25 -6.65 6.45 9.09
C ILE A 25 -6.21 5.21 9.85
N GLU A 26 -6.61 5.12 11.12
CA GLU A 26 -6.26 4.00 11.99
C GLU A 26 -6.76 2.65 11.45
N SER A 27 -7.99 2.61 10.90
CA SER A 27 -8.55 1.36 10.35
C SER A 27 -7.72 0.82 9.17
N MET A 28 -7.21 1.68 8.29
CA MET A 28 -6.33 1.26 7.18
C MET A 28 -4.98 0.76 7.69
N ARG A 29 -4.45 1.41 8.72
CA ARG A 29 -3.23 0.99 9.40
C ARG A 29 -3.39 -0.39 10.05
N ASN A 30 -4.49 -0.59 10.77
CA ASN A 30 -4.82 -1.86 11.43
C ASN A 30 -5.01 -2.98 10.41
N PHE A 31 -5.71 -2.71 9.29
CA PHE A 31 -5.84 -3.66 8.19
C PHE A 31 -4.48 -4.02 7.57
N ALA A 32 -3.61 -3.02 7.37
CA ALA A 32 -2.26 -3.23 6.88
C ALA A 32 -1.33 -3.90 7.92
N ARG A 33 -1.82 -4.16 9.14
CA ARG A 33 -1.04 -4.65 10.29
C ARG A 33 0.18 -3.78 10.61
N LEU A 34 0.01 -2.47 10.43
CA LEU A 34 1.02 -1.47 10.73
C LEU A 34 0.74 -0.83 12.09
N THR A 35 1.80 -0.45 12.79
CA THR A 35 1.73 0.32 14.05
C THR A 35 2.45 1.64 13.87
N LEU A 36 1.95 2.72 14.50
CA LEU A 36 2.61 4.05 14.48
C LEU A 36 4.02 4.06 15.07
N ARG A 37 4.37 3.07 15.88
CA ARG A 37 5.72 2.92 16.47
C ARG A 37 6.69 2.13 15.58
N GLY A 38 6.19 1.56 14.48
CA GLY A 38 6.98 0.77 13.53
C GLY A 38 7.13 1.49 12.18
N PRO A 39 7.88 0.90 11.23
CA PRO A 39 8.07 1.50 9.91
C PRO A 39 6.73 1.55 9.15
N ILE A 40 6.28 2.76 8.85
CA ILE A 40 5.16 3.00 7.93
C ILE A 40 5.72 3.06 6.50
N SER A 41 4.95 2.55 5.55
CA SER A 41 5.36 2.56 4.14
C SER A 41 5.19 3.96 3.56
N TYR A 42 6.30 4.54 3.10
CA TYR A 42 6.33 5.79 2.35
C TYR A 42 5.89 5.57 0.89
N GLU A 43 5.48 6.64 0.21
CA GLU A 43 5.10 6.69 -1.20
C GLU A 43 6.10 5.94 -2.10
N THR A 44 7.40 6.18 -1.90
CA THR A 44 8.48 5.52 -2.66
C THR A 44 8.52 4.01 -2.44
N THR A 45 8.15 3.54 -1.25
CA THR A 45 8.11 2.11 -0.93
C THR A 45 6.93 1.43 -1.62
N ILE A 46 5.80 2.12 -1.69
CA ILE A 46 4.58 1.66 -2.39
C ILE A 46 4.82 1.63 -3.90
N LEU A 47 5.45 2.66 -4.46
CA LEU A 47 5.84 2.73 -5.87
C LEU A 47 6.78 1.57 -6.24
N ASN A 48 7.84 1.35 -5.46
CA ASN A 48 8.78 0.25 -5.68
C ASN A 48 8.08 -1.12 -5.62
N PHE A 49 7.12 -1.28 -4.71
CA PHE A 49 6.34 -2.51 -4.63
C PHE A 49 5.47 -2.73 -5.87
N ARG A 50 4.85 -1.69 -6.42
CA ARG A 50 4.12 -1.79 -7.69
C ARG A 50 5.03 -2.22 -8.83
N HIS A 51 6.19 -1.59 -8.98
CA HIS A 51 7.16 -1.98 -10.01
C HIS A 51 7.61 -3.43 -9.84
N LEU A 52 7.80 -3.91 -8.61
CA LEU A 52 8.08 -5.33 -8.36
C LEU A 52 6.93 -6.25 -8.83
N LEU A 53 5.68 -5.87 -8.60
CA LEU A 53 4.52 -6.64 -9.10
C LEU A 53 4.43 -6.63 -10.63
N GLU A 54 4.72 -5.50 -11.27
CA GLU A 54 4.73 -5.35 -12.73
C GLU A 54 5.83 -6.19 -13.38
N LEU A 55 7.06 -6.13 -12.84
CA LEU A 55 8.20 -6.91 -13.33
C LEU A 55 7.94 -8.42 -13.29
N ASN A 56 7.25 -8.89 -12.25
CA ASN A 56 6.89 -10.30 -12.09
C ASN A 56 5.54 -10.65 -12.75
N GLN A 57 4.89 -9.71 -13.45
CA GLN A 57 3.56 -9.89 -14.07
C GLN A 57 2.47 -10.36 -13.08
N LEU A 58 2.69 -10.11 -11.78
CA LEU A 58 1.79 -10.52 -10.70
C LEU A 58 0.55 -9.63 -10.63
N GLY A 59 0.66 -8.38 -11.08
CA GLY A 59 -0.46 -7.44 -11.08
C GLY A 59 -1.67 -7.92 -11.87
N LYS A 60 -1.46 -8.60 -13.02
CA LYS A 60 -2.56 -9.15 -13.85
C LYS A 60 -3.07 -10.51 -13.38
N THR A 61 -2.29 -11.21 -12.57
CA THR A 61 -2.61 -12.57 -12.10
C THR A 61 -3.35 -12.53 -10.77
N LEU A 62 -3.09 -11.52 -9.94
CA LEU A 62 -3.64 -11.39 -8.59
C LEU A 62 -4.87 -10.48 -8.51
N PHE A 63 -5.07 -9.58 -9.48
CA PHE A 63 -6.11 -8.56 -9.48
C PHE A 63 -6.79 -8.47 -10.84
#